data_AF-A0A929ZMY6-F1
#
_entry.id   AF-A0A929ZMY6-F1
#
_cell.length_a   1.000
_cell.length_b   1.000
_cell.length_c   1.000
_cell.angle_alpha   90.00
_cell.angle_beta   90.00
_cell.angle_gamma   90.00
#
_symmetry.space_group_name_H-M   'P 1'
#
loop_
_entity.id
_entity.type
_entity.pdbx_description
1 polymer ?
#
loop_
_entity_poly.entity_id
_entity_poly.type
_entity_poly.pdbx_seq_one_letter_code
_entity_poly.pdbx_strand_id
1 'polypeptide(L)'
;MKYTDVVSNVNVYGMDSAVMGSKYPMAVDLTKVDGTIVPRTHALANAKPGSGHDNFLNGIIVQFDLTFTNKAWVEAERYHFLDFISSQSTMHRITKFNLDEVYISYT
;
A
#
# COMPACT_ATOMS: atom_id res chain seq x y z
N MET A 1 13.89 -17.53 -2.08
CA MET A 1 13.19 -16.30 -2.49
C MET A 1 13.44 -15.24 -1.43
N LYS A 2 13.98 -14.08 -1.79
CA LYS A 2 14.10 -12.93 -0.89
C LYS A 2 12.84 -12.08 -1.02
N TYR A 3 12.48 -11.32 0.01
CA TYR A 3 11.30 -10.45 -0.05
C TYR A 3 11.42 -9.38 -1.15
N THR A 4 12.66 -8.98 -1.49
CA THR A 4 12.98 -8.04 -2.56
C THR A 4 12.67 -8.57 -3.96
N ASP A 5 12.55 -9.89 -4.11
CA ASP A 5 12.17 -10.52 -5.38
C ASP A 5 10.64 -10.49 -5.58
N VAL A 6 9.89 -10.23 -4.50
CA VAL A 6 8.43 -10.16 -4.47
C VAL A 6 7.97 -8.71 -4.54
N VAL A 7 8.55 -7.84 -3.70
CA VAL A 7 8.18 -6.44 -3.58
C VAL A 7 9.36 -5.56 -3.95
N SER A 8 9.13 -4.64 -4.89
CA SER A 8 10.15 -3.70 -5.35
C SER A 8 9.55 -2.32 -5.63
N ASN A 9 10.39 -1.31 -5.83
CA ASN A 9 9.99 0.07 -6.19
C ASN A 9 8.95 0.70 -5.24
N VAL A 10 9.12 0.48 -3.94
CA VAL A 10 8.21 0.98 -2.90
C VAL A 10 8.33 2.50 -2.76
N ASN A 11 7.21 3.19 -2.87
CA ASN A 11 7.09 4.62 -2.64
C ASN A 11 5.90 4.90 -1.71
N VAL A 12 6.10 5.79 -0.74
CA VAL A 12 5.07 6.22 0.19
C VAL A 12 4.70 7.66 -0.10
N TYR A 13 3.42 7.89 -0.36
CA TYR A 13 2.86 9.21 -0.68
C TYR A 13 1.87 9.64 0.39
N GLY A 14 1.68 10.96 0.52
CA GLY A 14 0.65 11.55 1.38
C GLY A 14 0.94 11.47 2.89
N MET A 15 2.11 10.97 3.31
CA MET A 15 2.47 10.82 4.73
C MET A 15 2.39 12.15 5.50
N ASP A 16 3.10 13.18 5.03
CA ASP A 16 3.13 14.48 5.72
C ASP A 16 1.74 15.13 5.78
N SER A 17 1.00 15.12 4.67
CA SER A 17 -0.37 15.66 4.60
C SER A 17 -1.34 14.90 5.50
N ALA A 18 -1.18 13.58 5.62
CA ALA A 18 -2.00 12.75 6.50
C ALA A 18 -1.72 13.07 7.98
N VAL A 19 -0.45 13.22 8.35
CA VAL A 19 -0.07 13.61 9.73
C VAL A 19 -0.57 15.01 10.05
N MET A 20 -0.46 15.97 9.13
CA MET A 20 -1.06 17.30 9.27
C MET A 20 -2.58 17.22 9.48
N GLY A 21 -3.26 16.43 8.64
CA GLY A 21 -4.70 16.19 8.71
C GLY A 21 -5.16 15.67 10.08
N SER A 22 -4.37 14.79 10.70
CA SER A 22 -4.67 14.25 12.04
C SER A 22 -4.68 15.32 13.14
N LYS A 23 -4.02 16.46 12.92
CA LYS A 23 -3.90 17.55 13.90
C LYS A 23 -5.02 18.60 13.78
N TYR A 24 -5.68 18.71 12.62
CA TYR A 24 -6.69 19.74 12.36
C TYR A 24 -7.83 19.80 13.41
N PRO A 25 -8.39 18.69 13.90
CA PRO A 25 -9.50 18.76 14.86
C PRO A 25 -9.15 19.44 16.19
N MET A 26 -7.87 19.46 16.56
CA MET A 26 -7.38 20.03 17.83
C MET A 26 -6.52 21.29 17.63
N ALA A 27 -6.36 21.74 16.38
CA ALA A 27 -5.53 22.89 16.05
C ALA A 27 -6.31 24.19 16.26
N VAL A 28 -5.80 25.06 17.12
CA VAL A 28 -6.31 26.43 17.30
C VAL A 28 -5.74 27.40 16.26
N ASP A 29 -4.53 27.10 15.78
CA ASP A 29 -3.80 27.88 14.78
C ASP A 29 -3.30 26.95 13.68
N LEU A 30 -3.95 26.99 12.52
CA LEU A 30 -3.66 26.12 11.38
C LEU A 30 -2.28 26.40 10.76
N THR A 31 -1.71 27.59 10.97
CA THR A 31 -0.40 27.95 10.42
C THR A 31 0.75 27.19 11.09
N LYS A 32 0.50 26.62 12.27
CA LYS A 32 1.49 25.87 13.07
C LYS A 32 1.36 24.35 12.89
N VAL A 33 0.46 23.88 12.04
CA VAL A 33 0.28 22.45 11.79
C VAL A 33 1.32 21.98 10.79
N ASP A 34 2.11 20.97 11.17
CA ASP A 34 3.15 20.37 10.35
C ASP A 34 3.02 18.84 10.25
N GLY A 35 3.84 18.23 9.38
CA GLY A 35 3.91 16.78 9.18
C GLY A 35 4.65 16.01 10.27
N THR A 36 5.10 16.68 11.35
CA THR A 36 5.94 16.06 12.37
C THR A 36 5.20 14.95 13.11
N ILE A 37 5.77 13.75 13.12
CA ILE A 37 5.23 12.59 13.85
C ILE A 37 5.51 12.78 15.34
N VAL A 38 4.45 12.72 16.14
CA VAL A 38 4.50 12.85 17.60
C VAL A 38 3.86 11.63 18.26
N PRO A 39 4.05 11.39 19.58
CA PRO A 39 3.46 10.23 20.25
C PRO A 39 1.94 10.11 20.08
N ARG A 40 1.23 11.24 19.96
CA ARG A 40 -0.21 11.27 19.66
C ARG A 40 -0.53 10.69 18.28
N THR A 41 0.29 10.96 17.26
CA THR A 41 0.12 10.38 15.92
C THR A 41 0.15 8.86 15.97
N HIS A 42 1.07 8.28 16.76
CA HIS A 42 1.10 6.83 16.99
C HIS A 42 -0.13 6.33 17.74
N ALA A 43 -0.61 7.07 18.75
CA ALA A 43 -1.83 6.70 19.48
C ALA A 43 -3.07 6.69 18.57
N LEU A 44 -3.18 7.66 17.65
CA LEU A 44 -4.26 7.74 16.67
C LEU A 44 -4.15 6.59 15.65
N ALA A 45 -2.96 6.29 15.15
CA ALA A 45 -2.73 5.19 14.20
C ALA A 45 -3.04 3.80 14.79
N ASN A 46 -2.90 3.64 16.11
CA ASN A 46 -3.21 2.39 16.83
C ASN A 46 -4.58 2.42 17.52
N ALA A 47 -5.44 3.39 17.17
CA ALA A 47 -6.78 3.44 17.73
C ALA A 47 -7.58 2.20 17.34
N LYS A 48 -8.61 1.88 18.14
CA LYS A 48 -9.46 0.73 17.87
C LYS A 48 -10.14 0.91 16.50
N PRO A 49 -10.11 -0.12 15.62
CA PRO A 49 -10.83 -0.08 14.35
C PRO A 49 -12.30 0.29 14.56
N GLY A 50 -12.82 1.19 13.72
CA GLY A 50 -14.20 1.69 13.81
C GLY A 50 -14.41 2.84 14.81
N SER A 51 -13.36 3.35 15.45
CA SER A 51 -13.44 4.59 16.26
C SER A 51 -13.37 5.87 15.43
N GLY A 52 -12.87 5.79 14.19
CA GLY A 52 -12.67 6.94 13.30
C GLY A 52 -11.44 7.80 13.64
N HIS A 53 -10.69 7.48 14.70
CA HIS A 53 -9.50 8.22 15.11
C HIS A 53 -8.27 7.91 14.22
N ASP A 54 -8.29 6.77 13.55
CA ASP A 54 -7.29 6.29 12.58
C ASP A 54 -7.57 6.77 11.15
N ASN A 55 -8.64 7.54 10.93
CA ASN A 55 -9.10 7.94 9.60
C ASN A 55 -8.07 8.72 8.78
N PHE A 56 -7.09 9.36 9.43
CA PHE A 56 -6.01 10.06 8.72
C PHE A 56 -5.12 9.09 7.90
N LEU A 57 -5.04 7.81 8.29
CA LEU A 57 -4.27 6.79 7.58
C LEU A 57 -4.77 6.58 6.14
N ASN A 58 -6.04 6.89 5.86
CA ASN A 58 -6.61 6.84 4.51
C ASN A 58 -5.92 7.79 3.52
N GLY A 59 -5.21 8.82 4.02
CA GLY A 59 -4.43 9.73 3.18
C GLY A 59 -3.04 9.20 2.81
N ILE A 60 -2.60 8.09 3.39
CA ILE A 60 -1.29 7.49 3.14
C ILE A 60 -1.44 6.43 2.04
N ILE A 61 -0.74 6.63 0.92
CA ILE A 61 -0.78 5.72 -0.22
C ILE A 61 0.59 5.07 -0.36
N VAL A 62 0.63 3.74 -0.32
CA VAL A 62 1.85 2.97 -0.58
C VAL A 62 1.76 2.34 -1.96
N GLN A 63 2.63 2.77 -2.87
CA GLN A 63 2.75 2.19 -4.21
C GLN A 63 3.98 1.30 -4.27
N PHE A 64 3.84 0.15 -4.90
CA PHE A 64 4.94 -0.81 -5.05
C PHE A 64 4.66 -1.75 -6.22
N ASP A 65 5.73 -2.30 -6.78
CA ASP A 65 5.65 -3.38 -7.74
C ASP A 65 5.61 -4.70 -6.98
N LEU A 66 4.60 -5.53 -7.29
CA LEU A 66 4.40 -6.84 -6.68
C LEU A 66 4.55 -7.93 -7.74
N THR A 67 5.40 -8.91 -7.46
CA THR A 67 5.60 -10.11 -8.30
C THR A 67 5.04 -11.32 -7.56
N PHE A 68 3.92 -11.84 -8.06
CA PHE A 68 3.20 -12.96 -7.47
C PHE A 68 2.79 -14.01 -8.50
N THR A 69 2.47 -15.20 -7.99
CA THR A 69 1.95 -16.28 -8.81
C THR A 69 0.51 -16.00 -9.23
N ASN A 70 0.08 -16.59 -10.34
CA ASN A 70 -1.29 -16.37 -10.82
C ASN A 70 -2.36 -16.78 -9.79
N LYS A 71 -2.11 -17.83 -8.99
CA LYS A 71 -3.03 -18.25 -7.92
C LYS A 71 -3.16 -17.16 -6.85
N ALA A 72 -2.04 -16.56 -6.43
CA ALA A 72 -2.06 -15.48 -5.46
C ALA A 72 -2.79 -14.24 -5.98
N TRP A 73 -2.65 -13.92 -7.28
CA TRP A 73 -3.36 -12.80 -7.90
C TRP A 73 -4.88 -12.96 -7.90
N VAL A 74 -5.38 -14.15 -8.25
CA VAL A 74 -6.81 -14.45 -8.22
C VAL A 74 -7.41 -14.25 -6.82
N GLU A 75 -6.64 -14.50 -5.76
CA GLU A 75 -7.08 -14.25 -4.40
C GLU A 75 -6.96 -12.77 -3.99
N ALA A 76 -5.90 -12.10 -4.42
CA ALA A 76 -5.63 -10.69 -4.13
C ALA A 76 -6.65 -9.75 -4.78
N GLU A 77 -7.09 -10.06 -6.01
CA GLU A 77 -8.10 -9.28 -6.75
C GLU A 77 -9.47 -9.25 -6.06
N ARG A 78 -9.72 -10.10 -5.04
CA ARG A 78 -10.96 -10.06 -4.24
C ARG A 78 -11.01 -8.90 -3.24
N TYR A 79 -9.89 -8.23 -3.00
CA TYR A 79 -9.80 -7.15 -2.03
C TYR A 79 -9.90 -5.78 -2.69
N HIS A 80 -10.84 -4.95 -2.21
CA HIS A 80 -11.06 -3.60 -2.74
C HIS A 80 -10.06 -2.55 -2.29
N PHE A 81 -9.11 -2.90 -1.40
CA PHE A 81 -8.07 -1.97 -0.94
C PHE A 81 -6.81 -1.99 -1.81
N LEU A 82 -6.77 -2.85 -2.84
CA LEU A 82 -5.68 -2.92 -3.81
C LEU A 82 -6.12 -2.25 -5.11
N ASP A 83 -5.45 -1.15 -5.45
CA ASP A 83 -5.62 -0.48 -6.72
C ASP A 83 -4.50 -0.88 -7.68
N PHE A 84 -4.88 -1.30 -8.89
CA PHE A 84 -3.94 -1.78 -9.91
C PHE A 84 -3.71 -0.71 -10.97
N ILE A 85 -2.47 -0.22 -11.06
CA ILE A 85 -2.07 0.72 -12.13
C ILE A 85 -1.90 -0.04 -13.44
N SER A 86 -1.21 -1.18 -13.41
CA SER A 86 -0.99 -2.04 -14.57
C SER A 86 -0.59 -3.44 -14.13
N SER A 87 -0.71 -4.40 -15.04
CA SER A 87 -0.29 -5.78 -14.84
C SER A 87 0.46 -6.31 -16.05
N GLN A 88 1.23 -7.37 -15.86
CA GLN A 88 1.93 -8.02 -16.95
C GLN A 88 0.94 -8.74 -17.88
N SER A 89 0.77 -8.22 -19.10
CA SER A 89 -0.16 -8.80 -20.08
C SER A 89 0.31 -10.17 -20.57
N THR A 90 -0.39 -11.24 -20.17
CA THR A 90 -0.14 -12.59 -20.67
C THR A 90 -0.29 -12.65 -22.19
N MET A 91 -1.33 -12.02 -22.75
CA MET A 91 -1.60 -12.03 -24.19
C MET A 91 -0.45 -11.42 -25.01
N HIS A 92 0.10 -10.28 -24.59
CA HIS A 92 1.20 -9.61 -25.31
C HIS A 92 2.56 -10.24 -25.06
N ARG A 93 2.73 -10.98 -23.96
CA ARG A 93 4.03 -11.50 -23.51
C ARG A 93 4.17 -13.02 -23.64
N ILE A 94 3.13 -13.76 -24.02
CA ILE A 94 3.12 -15.23 -24.07
C ILE A 94 4.29 -15.82 -24.87
N THR A 95 4.65 -15.21 -26.00
CA THR A 95 5.76 -15.68 -26.86
C THR A 95 7.15 -15.30 -26.35
N LYS A 96 7.23 -14.51 -25.27
CA LYS A 96 8.46 -13.96 -24.69
C LYS A 96 8.72 -14.46 -23.27
N PHE A 97 7.88 -15.35 -22.74
CA PHE A 97 8.09 -15.93 -21.43
C PHE A 97 9.05 -17.11 -21.48
N ASN A 98 9.90 -17.22 -20.45
CA ASN A 98 10.57 -18.47 -20.16
C ASN A 98 9.58 -19.38 -19.44
N LEU A 99 9.03 -20.37 -20.15
CA LEU A 99 7.97 -21.24 -19.64
C LEU A 99 8.41 -22.06 -18.42
N ASP A 100 9.69 -22.42 -18.34
CA ASP A 100 10.24 -23.20 -17.23
C ASP A 100 10.27 -22.39 -15.91
N GLU A 101 10.25 -21.06 -15.98
CA GLU A 101 10.31 -20.17 -14.81
C GLU A 101 8.95 -19.65 -14.35
N VAL A 102 7.95 -19.59 -15.25
CA VAL A 102 6.65 -18.96 -14.95
C VAL A 102 5.61 -19.94 -14.39
N TYR A 103 5.84 -21.26 -14.49
CA TYR A 103 4.94 -22.26 -13.96
C TYR A 103 5.26 -22.62 -12.51
N ILE A 104 4.21 -22.90 -11.76
CA ILE A 104 4.32 -23.48 -10.42
C ILE A 104 4.21 -25.00 -10.58
N SER A 105 5.15 -25.74 -10.01
CA SER A 105 5.05 -27.21 -9.96
C SER A 105 3.82 -27.61 -9.15
N TYR A 106 2.91 -28.38 -9.78
CA TYR A 106 1.86 -29.06 -9.03
C TYR A 106 2.50 -30.23 -8.27
N THR A 107 2.30 -30.22 -6.95
CA THR A 107 2.66 -31.35 -6.06
C THR A 107 1.40 -32.09 -5.69
#